data_AF-A0A2K4Y2V6-F1
#
_entry.id   AF-A0A2K4Y2V6-F1
#
_cell.length_a   1.000
_cell.length_b   1.000
_cell.length_c   1.000
_cell.angle_alpha   90.00
_cell.angle_beta   90.00
_cell.angle_gamma   90.00
#
_symmetry.space_group_name_H-M   'P 1'
#
loop_
_entity.id
_entity.type
_entity.pdbx_description
1 polymer ?
#
loop_
_entity_poly.entity_id
_entity_poly.type
_entity_poly.pdbx_seq_one_letter_code
_entity_poly.pdbx_strand_id
1 'polypeptide(L)'
;MSNVIPVNTHDLYKTISHEHLDGLVSWAIGEFPNAGLSLVECSDGQWFVEVDHGSAFDHLAGVSRPTVAPYTEPVFFQSEAEAQGFAFTCIKQVYPELENKNLSEYYLGDSDE
;
A
#
# COMPACT_ATOMS: atom_id res chain seq x y z
N MET A 1 23.10 -3.11 16.31
CA MET A 1 21.94 -2.80 15.46
C MET A 1 21.60 -1.35 15.71
N SER A 2 21.67 -0.50 14.71
CA SER A 2 21.30 0.91 14.84
C SER A 2 19.81 0.98 15.14
N ASN A 3 19.42 1.68 16.20
CA ASN A 3 18.01 1.96 16.49
C ASN A 3 17.50 2.89 15.37
N VAL A 4 16.91 2.31 14.32
CA VAL A 4 16.16 3.08 13.34
C VAL A 4 14.89 3.51 14.05
N ILE A 5 14.73 4.81 14.26
CA ILE A 5 13.47 5.39 14.75
C ILE A 5 12.56 5.47 13.53
N PRO A 6 11.43 4.74 13.49
CA PRO A 6 10.51 4.82 12.38
C PRO A 6 9.99 6.26 12.22
N VAL A 7 9.85 6.71 10.98
CA VAL A 7 9.18 7.99 10.69
C VAL A 7 7.69 7.83 10.93
N ASN A 8 7.10 8.73 11.72
CA ASN A 8 5.65 8.78 11.89
C ASN A 8 5.01 9.51 10.69
N THR A 9 4.62 8.76 9.67
CA THR A 9 4.01 9.28 8.44
C THR A 9 2.62 9.86 8.68
N HIS A 10 1.90 9.40 9.70
CA HIS A 10 0.63 9.99 10.12
C HIS A 10 0.78 11.44 10.56
N ASP A 11 1.78 11.74 11.40
CA ASP A 11 2.05 13.11 11.85
C ASP A 11 2.68 13.96 10.73
N LEU A 12 3.58 13.36 9.94
CA LEU A 12 4.32 14.07 8.88
C LEU A 12 3.40 14.56 7.76
N TYR A 13 2.44 13.74 7.34
CA TYR A 13 1.54 14.05 6.21
C TYR A 13 0.09 14.29 6.63
N LYS A 14 -0.21 14.31 7.93
CA LYS A 14 -1.55 14.55 8.49
C LYS A 14 -2.58 13.61 7.86
N THR A 15 -2.35 12.30 8.01
CA THR A 15 -3.22 11.29 7.41
C THR A 15 -4.55 11.18 8.15
N ILE A 16 -5.61 10.89 7.42
CA ILE A 16 -6.99 10.87 7.93
C ILE A 16 -7.69 9.53 7.72
N SER A 17 -7.19 8.69 6.80
CA SER A 17 -7.72 7.37 6.52
C SER A 17 -6.62 6.44 6.02
N HIS A 18 -6.81 5.13 6.21
CA HIS A 18 -6.04 4.10 5.54
C HIS A 18 -6.91 2.88 5.21
N GLU A 19 -6.52 2.15 4.17
CA GLU A 19 -7.09 0.86 3.81
C GLU A 19 -5.97 -0.17 3.68
N HIS A 20 -6.06 -1.27 4.42
CA HIS A 20 -5.12 -2.39 4.34
C HIS A 20 -5.49 -3.30 3.16
N LEU A 21 -4.55 -3.55 2.26
CA LEU A 21 -4.79 -4.34 1.05
C LEU A 21 -4.57 -5.86 1.25
N ASP A 22 -4.31 -6.31 2.48
CA ASP A 22 -4.07 -7.72 2.77
C ASP A 22 -5.30 -8.58 2.50
N GLY A 23 -6.50 -8.05 2.73
CA GLY A 23 -7.76 -8.71 2.39
C GLY A 23 -7.89 -8.94 0.89
N LEU A 24 -7.52 -7.93 0.08
CA LEU A 24 -7.50 -8.03 -1.38
C LEU A 24 -6.48 -9.07 -1.86
N VAL A 25 -5.25 -9.02 -1.34
CA VAL A 25 -4.21 -9.98 -1.72
C VAL A 25 -4.61 -11.39 -1.28
N SER A 26 -5.18 -11.53 -0.08
CA SER A 26 -5.65 -12.81 0.43
C SER A 26 -6.81 -13.40 -0.37
N TRP A 27 -7.76 -12.57 -0.78
CA TRP A 27 -8.82 -12.95 -1.71
C TRP A 27 -8.25 -13.42 -3.05
N ALA A 28 -7.20 -12.76 -3.56
CA ALA A 28 -6.63 -13.06 -4.86
C ALA A 28 -5.76 -14.32 -4.89
N ILE A 29 -4.96 -14.58 -3.83
CA ILE A 29 -4.02 -15.72 -3.75
C ILE A 29 -4.64 -16.92 -3.01
N GLY A 30 -5.59 -16.69 -2.10
CA GLY A 30 -6.24 -17.72 -1.29
C GLY A 30 -5.57 -17.99 0.06
N GLU A 31 -4.54 -17.23 0.43
CA GLU A 31 -3.86 -17.27 1.73
C GLU A 31 -3.49 -15.86 2.19
N PHE A 32 -3.22 -15.66 3.48
CA PHE A 32 -2.82 -14.33 3.98
C PHE A 32 -1.39 -14.00 3.53
N PRO A 33 -1.12 -12.80 2.98
CA PRO A 33 0.21 -12.47 2.49
C PRO A 33 1.25 -12.32 3.61
N ASN A 34 2.52 -12.56 3.28
CA ASN A 34 3.64 -12.33 4.22
C ASN A 34 4.11 -10.87 4.27
N ALA A 35 3.57 -10.01 3.40
CA ALA A 35 3.84 -8.58 3.36
C ALA A 35 2.60 -7.85 2.83
N GLY A 36 2.35 -6.65 3.34
CA GLY A 36 1.16 -5.88 3.06
C GLY A 36 1.46 -4.47 2.59
N LEU A 37 0.52 -3.91 1.83
CA LEU A 37 0.48 -2.49 1.51
C LEU A 37 -0.80 -1.87 2.06
N SER A 38 -0.72 -0.59 2.39
CA SER A 38 -1.87 0.24 2.72
C SER A 38 -2.01 1.41 1.76
N LEU A 39 -3.24 1.73 1.36
CA LEU A 39 -3.59 3.01 0.78
C LEU A 39 -3.77 4.01 1.92
N VAL A 40 -3.19 5.20 1.82
CA VAL A 40 -3.22 6.18 2.90
C VAL A 40 -3.67 7.53 2.35
N GLU A 41 -4.70 8.10 2.97
CA GLU A 41 -5.26 9.41 2.62
C GLU A 41 -4.72 10.50 3.55
N CYS A 42 -4.29 11.61 2.97
CA CYS A 42 -3.88 12.82 3.66
C CYS A 42 -5.05 13.82 3.80
N SER A 43 -5.03 14.63 4.84
CA SER A 43 -6.05 15.66 5.10
C SER A 43 -6.21 16.72 3.99
N ASP A 44 -5.24 16.85 3.09
CA ASP A 44 -5.28 17.73 1.93
C ASP A 44 -5.82 17.06 0.66
N GLY A 45 -6.27 15.80 0.75
CA GLY A 45 -6.82 15.02 -0.34
C GLY A 45 -5.77 14.26 -1.17
N GLN A 46 -4.48 14.35 -0.83
CA GLN A 46 -3.45 13.53 -1.46
C GLN A 46 -3.46 12.10 -0.92
N TRP A 47 -3.03 11.14 -1.75
CA TRP A 47 -2.95 9.73 -1.38
C TRP A 47 -1.53 9.20 -1.58
N PHE A 48 -1.11 8.24 -0.78
CA PHE A 48 0.14 7.50 -1.01
C PHE A 48 -0.01 6.03 -0.63
N VAL A 49 0.97 5.22 -1.03
CA VAL A 49 1.02 3.79 -0.72
C VAL A 49 2.15 3.53 0.28
N GLU A 50 1.87 2.79 1.33
CA GLU A 50 2.81 2.50 2.42
C GLU A 50 2.95 1.00 2.64
N VAL A 51 4.15 0.55 3.00
CA VAL A 51 4.36 -0.81 3.51
C VAL A 51 3.72 -0.92 4.89
N ASP A 52 2.73 -1.79 5.00
CA ASP A 52 2.03 -2.06 6.25
C ASP A 52 2.83 -3.05 7.13
N HIS A 53 3.25 -4.16 6.52
CA HIS A 53 4.05 -5.17 7.18
C HIS A 53 4.89 -5.98 6.18
N GLY A 54 5.84 -6.76 6.71
CA GLY A 54 6.81 -7.49 5.90
C GLY A 54 7.82 -6.56 5.20
N SER A 55 8.66 -7.13 4.35
CA SER A 55 9.73 -6.39 3.65
C SER A 55 9.76 -6.63 2.15
N ALA A 56 8.74 -7.32 1.60
CA ALA A 56 8.73 -7.72 0.21
C ALA A 56 8.65 -6.49 -0.74
N PHE A 57 8.01 -5.41 -0.29
CA PHE A 57 7.85 -4.17 -1.04
C PHE A 57 9.00 -3.17 -0.86
N ASP A 58 9.98 -3.47 -0.01
CA ASP A 58 11.02 -2.52 0.40
C ASP A 58 11.91 -2.04 -0.76
N HIS A 59 11.93 -2.76 -1.88
CA HIS A 59 12.73 -2.42 -3.04
C HIS A 59 11.98 -1.58 -4.08
N LEU A 60 10.67 -1.33 -3.89
CA LEU A 60 9.84 -0.60 -4.84
C LEU A 60 9.96 0.91 -4.63
N ALA A 61 10.24 1.62 -5.73
CA ALA A 61 10.30 3.07 -5.74
C ALA A 61 8.89 3.67 -5.58
N GLY A 62 8.77 4.73 -4.78
CA GLY A 62 7.52 5.46 -4.56
C GLY A 62 6.62 4.90 -3.45
N VAL A 63 6.92 3.73 -2.88
CA VAL A 63 6.23 3.20 -1.70
C VAL A 63 6.86 3.77 -0.42
N SER A 64 6.04 4.31 0.48
CA SER A 64 6.45 4.79 1.80
C SER A 64 6.95 3.62 2.64
N ARG A 65 8.13 3.79 3.24
CA ARG A 65 8.80 2.77 4.06
C ARG A 65 9.25 3.43 5.37
N PRO A 66 8.33 3.70 6.31
CA PRO A 66 8.62 4.47 7.52
C PRO A 66 9.68 3.81 8.41
N THR A 67 9.86 2.49 8.32
CA THR A 67 10.81 1.70 9.11
C THR A 67 12.21 1.62 8.49
N VAL A 68 12.42 2.11 7.27
CA VAL A 68 13.69 2.04 6.53
C VAL A 68 14.41 3.40 6.58
N ALA A 69 15.69 3.39 6.95
CA ALA A 69 16.53 4.58 6.98
C ALA A 69 17.58 4.60 5.84
N PRO A 70 17.84 5.75 5.20
CA PRO A 70 17.13 7.02 5.37
C PRO A 70 15.70 6.94 4.82
N TYR A 71 14.78 7.61 5.51
CA TYR A 71 13.41 7.72 5.03
C TYR A 71 13.38 8.43 3.68
N THR A 72 12.60 7.88 2.76
CA THR A 72 12.39 8.45 1.43
C THR A 72 10.91 8.77 1.29
N GLU A 73 10.62 9.99 0.85
CA GLU A 73 9.26 10.44 0.59
C GLU A 73 8.58 9.58 -0.49
N PRO A 74 7.32 9.16 -0.29
CA PRO A 74 6.59 8.36 -1.28
C PRO A 74 6.17 9.21 -2.48
N VAL A 75 5.65 8.54 -3.50
CA VAL A 75 4.89 9.24 -4.54
C VAL A 75 3.50 9.54 -3.99
N PHE A 76 3.06 10.79 -4.16
CA PHE A 76 1.71 11.22 -3.86
C PHE A 76 0.84 11.24 -5.12
N PHE A 77 -0.41 10.83 -4.96
CA PHE A 77 -1.44 10.76 -5.98
C PHE A 77 -2.58 11.74 -5.64
N GLN A 78 -3.33 12.20 -6.64
CA GLN A 78 -4.41 13.19 -6.46
C GLN A 78 -5.76 12.52 -6.20
N SER A 79 -5.84 11.19 -6.24
CA SER A 79 -7.04 10.44 -5.97
C SER A 79 -6.72 9.03 -5.46
N GLU A 80 -7.68 8.46 -4.74
CA GLU A 80 -7.67 7.06 -4.33
C GLU A 80 -7.46 6.12 -5.51
N ALA A 81 -8.16 6.34 -6.63
CA ALA A 81 -8.07 5.49 -7.82
C ALA A 81 -6.65 5.44 -8.42
N GLU A 82 -5.93 6.56 -8.44
CA GLU A 82 -4.54 6.61 -8.90
C GLU A 82 -3.60 5.85 -7.94
N ALA A 83 -3.75 6.07 -6.63
CA ALA A 83 -2.98 5.37 -5.61
C ALA A 83 -3.25 3.85 -5.64
N GLN A 84 -4.52 3.45 -5.80
CA GLN A 84 -4.95 2.07 -5.94
C GLN A 84 -4.33 1.41 -7.18
N GLY A 85 -4.34 2.09 -8.33
CA GLY A 85 -3.69 1.60 -9.55
C GLY A 85 -2.18 1.37 -9.37
N PHE A 86 -1.51 2.28 -8.65
CA PHE A 86 -0.11 2.10 -8.27
C PHE A 86 0.11 0.94 -7.30
N ALA A 87 -0.74 0.80 -6.28
CA ALA A 87 -0.67 -0.32 -5.32
C ALA A 87 -0.86 -1.67 -6.02
N PHE A 88 -1.81 -1.79 -6.95
CA PHE A 88 -2.00 -3.01 -7.75
C PHE A 88 -0.78 -3.35 -8.58
N THR A 89 -0.13 -2.34 -9.15
CA THR A 89 1.12 -2.51 -9.89
C THR A 89 2.24 -3.03 -8.97
N CYS A 90 2.34 -2.53 -7.74
CA CYS A 90 3.30 -2.99 -6.75
C CYS A 90 3.02 -4.43 -6.29
N ILE A 91 1.75 -4.75 -6.00
CA ILE A 91 1.29 -6.09 -5.61
C ILE A 91 1.68 -7.11 -6.67
N LYS A 92 1.42 -6.83 -7.95
CA LYS A 92 1.76 -7.73 -9.06
C LYS A 92 3.26 -7.92 -9.28
N GLN A 93 4.09 -6.96 -8.88
CA GLN A 93 5.55 -7.12 -8.91
C GLN A 93 6.06 -8.05 -7.80
N VAL A 94 5.42 -8.05 -6.64
CA VAL A 94 5.78 -8.90 -5.50
C VAL A 94 5.13 -10.29 -5.57
N TYR A 95 3.92 -10.38 -6.14
CA TYR A 95 3.14 -11.60 -6.35
C TYR A 95 2.88 -11.81 -7.85
N PRO A 96 3.86 -12.33 -8.62
CA PRO A 96 3.76 -12.49 -10.07
C PRO A 96 2.61 -13.39 -10.53
N GLU A 97 2.15 -14.32 -9.68
CA GLU A 97 0.96 -15.14 -9.93
C GLU A 97 -0.31 -14.30 -10.13
N LEU A 98 -0.33 -13.05 -9.64
CA LEU A 98 -1.43 -12.11 -9.79
C LEU A 98 -1.32 -11.24 -11.04
N GLU A 99 -0.29 -11.39 -11.89
CA GLU A 99 -0.04 -10.54 -13.06
C GLU A 99 -1.30 -10.36 -13.93
N ASN A 100 -1.98 -11.47 -14.22
CA ASN A 100 -3.19 -11.51 -15.05
C ASN A 100 -4.50 -11.41 -14.26
N LYS A 101 -4.44 -11.31 -12.93
CA LYS A 101 -5.63 -11.17 -12.08
C LYS A 101 -6.14 -9.74 -12.15
N ASN A 102 -7.45 -9.57 -12.31
CA ASN A 102 -8.08 -8.26 -12.15
C ASN A 102 -8.34 -8.00 -10.66
N LEU A 103 -7.50 -7.18 -10.04
CA LEU A 103 -7.59 -6.89 -8.61
C LEU A 103 -8.75 -5.95 -8.26
N SER A 104 -9.29 -5.19 -9.21
CA SER A 104 -10.44 -4.31 -8.96
C SER A 104 -11.74 -5.08 -8.71
N GLU A 105 -11.80 -6.36 -9.09
CA GLU A 105 -12.96 -7.24 -8.83
C GLU A 105 -13.25 -7.40 -7.34
N TYR A 106 -12.24 -7.24 -6.49
CA TYR A 106 -12.41 -7.27 -5.04
C TYR A 106 -13.47 -6.29 -4.55
N TYR A 107 -13.53 -5.10 -5.16
CA TYR A 107 -14.46 -4.03 -4.78
C TYR A 107 -15.82 -4.09 -5.46
N LEU A 108 -16.02 -5.00 -6.42
CA LEU A 108 -17.30 -5.15 -7.13
C LEU A 108 -18.31 -5.99 -6.34
N GLY A 109 -17.86 -6.71 -5.30
CA GLY A 109 -18.71 -7.55 -4.45
C GLY A 109 -19.46 -6.79 -3.35
N ASP A 110 -19.09 -5.54 -3.08
CA ASP A 110 -19.67 -4.71 -2.02
C ASP A 110 -20.76 -3.74 -2.53
N SER A 111 -21.18 -3.84 -3.79
CA SER A 111 -22.22 -2.98 -4.38
C SER A 111 -23.65 -3.52 -4.28
N ASP A 112 -23.90 -4.57 -3.51
CA ASP A 112 -25.25 -5.10 -3.21
C ASP A 112 -25.64 -4.84 -1.75
N GLU A 113 -25.85 -3.57 -1.37
CA GLU A 113 -26.78 -3.16 -0.29
C GLU A 113 -27.42 -1.78 -0.57
#